data_AF-A0AAW4TR43-F1
#
_entry.id   AF-A0AAW4TR43-F1
#
_cell.length_a   1.000
_cell.length_b   1.000
_cell.length_c   1.000
_cell.angle_alpha   90.00
_cell.angle_beta   90.00
_cell.angle_gamma   90.00
#
_symmetry.space_group_name_H-M   'P 1'
#
loop_
_entity.id
_entity.type
_entity.pdbx_description
1 polymer ?
#
loop_
_entity_poly.entity_id
_entity_poly.type
_entity_poly.pdbx_seq_one_letter_code
_entity_poly.pdbx_strand_id
1 'polypeptide(L)'
;MQLQQLQAQLAELDRRIREAHRRERQAALVQVRQIVTDHALTAREVFGPGHCDRAKRFTIDAKYRDPATGATWSGRGRTPAWIAGRDRAAFLIRE
;
A
#
# COMPACT_ATOMS: atom_id res chain seq x y z
N MET A 1 25.87 32.46 0.30
CA MET A 1 26.54 31.26 0.85
C MET A 1 25.96 30.78 2.18
N GLN A 2 25.41 31.64 3.05
CA GLN A 2 24.81 31.21 4.33
C GLN A 2 23.48 30.43 4.18
N LEU A 3 22.63 30.80 3.21
CA LEU A 3 21.35 30.11 2.96
C LEU A 3 21.54 28.63 2.61
N GLN A 4 22.52 28.31 1.76
CA GLN A 4 22.82 26.93 1.36
C GLN A 4 23.33 26.09 2.54
N GLN A 5 24.09 26.70 3.44
CA GLN A 5 24.58 26.02 4.65
C GLN A 5 23.43 25.67 5.60
N LEU A 6 22.48 26.59 5.80
CA LEU A 6 21.28 26.34 6.61
C LEU A 6 20.38 25.26 5.99
N GLN A 7 20.24 25.25 4.66
CA GLN A 7 19.49 24.21 3.94
C GLN A 7 20.15 22.82 4.08
N ALA A 8 21.48 22.75 3.99
CA ALA A 8 22.22 21.50 4.20
C ALA A 8 22.06 20.97 5.63
N GLN A 9 22.06 21.86 6.63
CA GLN A 9 21.82 21.49 8.03
C GLN A 9 20.39 20.96 8.25
N LEU A 10 19.39 21.58 7.63
CA LEU A 10 18.00 21.10 7.70
C LEU A 10 17.86 19.71 7.08
N ALA A 11 18.46 19.49 5.90
CA ALA A 11 18.42 18.18 5.24
C ALA A 11 19.06 17.07 6.07
N GLU A 12 20.19 17.34 6.75
CA GLU A 12 20.84 16.39 7.65
C GLU A 12 19.98 16.12 8.89
N LEU A 13 19.40 17.15 9.50
CA LEU A 13 18.48 17.00 10.63
C LEU A 13 17.27 16.16 10.24
N ASP A 14 16.66 16.41 9.09
CA ASP A 14 15.54 15.63 8.56
C ASP A 14 15.91 14.17 8.29
N ARG A 15 17.14 13.90 7.82
CA ARG A 15 17.63 12.53 7.68
C ARG A 15 17.70 11.84 9.03
N ARG A 16 18.30 12.49 10.04
CA ARG A 16 18.45 11.97 11.39
C ARG A 16 17.10 11.74 12.07
N ILE A 17 16.15 12.66 11.91
CA ILE A 17 14.78 12.53 12.43
C ILE A 17 14.10 11.31 11.80
N ARG A 18 14.16 11.15 10.47
CA ARG A 18 13.57 9.98 9.79
C ARG A 18 14.20 8.67 10.21
N GLU A 19 15.52 8.64 10.42
CA GLU A 19 16.21 7.46 10.92
C GLU A 19 15.81 7.11 12.36
N ALA A 20 15.72 8.11 13.24
CA ALA A 20 15.27 7.92 14.61
C ALA A 20 13.83 7.38 14.65
N HIS A 21 12.90 8.01 13.94
CA HIS A 21 11.52 7.52 13.83
C HIS A 21 11.42 6.11 13.26
N ARG A 22 12.26 5.75 12.27
CA ARG A 22 12.28 4.40 11.72
C ARG A 22 12.69 3.39 12.79
N ARG A 23 13.74 3.69 13.58
CA ARG A 23 14.21 2.83 14.67
C ARG A 23 13.16 2.67 15.76
N GLU A 24 12.55 3.77 16.21
CA GLU A 24 11.47 3.75 17.20
C GLU A 24 10.28 2.92 16.72
N ARG A 25 9.86 3.11 15.46
CA ARG A 25 8.77 2.35 14.86
C ARG A 25 9.11 0.86 14.75
N GLN A 26 10.34 0.51 14.40
CA GLN A 26 10.79 -0.89 14.37
C GLN A 26 10.78 -1.51 15.77
N ALA A 27 11.26 -0.80 16.78
CA ALA A 27 11.22 -1.25 18.17
C ALA A 27 9.79 -1.48 18.65
N ALA A 28 8.88 -0.54 18.37
CA ALA A 28 7.46 -0.69 18.68
C ALA A 28 6.83 -1.91 17.98
N LEU A 29 7.15 -2.16 16.72
CA LEU A 29 6.66 -3.34 16.00
C LEU A 29 7.16 -4.65 16.62
N VAL A 30 8.41 -4.70 17.08
CA VAL A 30 8.95 -5.88 17.78
C VAL A 30 8.20 -6.11 19.08
N GLN A 31 7.97 -5.07 19.88
CA GLN A 31 7.20 -5.17 21.13
C GLN A 31 5.78 -5.65 20.89
N VAL A 32 5.08 -5.09 19.90
CA VAL A 32 3.72 -5.53 19.53
C VAL A 32 3.71 -6.99 19.11
N ARG A 33 4.68 -7.43 18.29
CA ARG A 33 4.78 -8.85 17.88
C ARG A 33 5.01 -9.78 19.06
N GLN A 34 5.81 -9.36 20.03
CA GLN A 34 6.05 -10.12 21.25
C GLN A 34 4.75 -10.29 22.05
N ILE A 35 4.04 -9.18 22.33
CA ILE A 35 2.75 -9.20 23.04
C ILE A 35 1.74 -10.10 22.33
N VAL A 36 1.64 -10.01 21.00
CA VAL A 36 0.74 -10.86 20.20
C VAL A 36 1.09 -12.33 20.34
N THR A 37 2.38 -12.67 20.39
CA THR A 37 2.84 -14.07 20.50
C THR A 37 2.64 -14.61 21.92
N ASP A 38 3.03 -13.84 22.94
CA ASP A 38 2.94 -14.23 24.36
C ASP A 38 1.50 -14.51 24.79
N HIS A 39 0.55 -13.74 24.26
CA HIS A 39 -0.87 -13.87 24.57
C HIS A 39 -1.65 -14.64 23.50
N ALA A 40 -0.98 -15.23 22.49
CA ALA A 40 -1.59 -15.93 21.37
C ALA A 40 -2.76 -15.16 20.72
N LEU A 41 -2.62 -13.83 20.60
CA LEU A 41 -3.68 -12.95 20.10
C LEU A 41 -3.87 -13.15 18.60
N THR A 42 -5.12 -13.23 18.16
CA THR A 42 -5.42 -13.28 16.73
C THR A 42 -5.47 -11.86 16.14
N ALA A 43 -5.16 -11.74 14.84
CA ALA A 43 -5.26 -10.45 14.14
C ALA A 43 -6.67 -9.82 14.23
N ARG A 44 -7.72 -10.64 14.37
CA ARG A 44 -9.10 -10.16 14.54
C ARG A 44 -9.31 -9.48 15.89
N GLU A 45 -8.65 -9.95 16.95
CA GLU A 45 -8.73 -9.36 18.29
C GLU A 45 -7.90 -8.08 18.38
N VAL A 46 -6.73 -8.05 17.73
CA VAL A 46 -5.84 -6.87 17.71
C VAL A 46 -6.40 -5.72 16.89
N PHE A 47 -6.94 -6.01 15.69
CA PHE A 47 -7.38 -4.97 14.75
C PHE A 47 -8.90 -4.79 14.66
N GLY A 48 -9.67 -5.65 15.34
CA GLY A 48 -11.13 -5.66 15.34
C GLY A 48 -11.77 -6.31 14.11
N PRO A 49 -13.11 -6.46 14.13
CA PRO A 49 -13.87 -6.97 13.01
C PRO A 49 -13.75 -6.04 11.78
N GLY A 50 -13.48 -6.63 10.60
CA GLY A 50 -13.40 -5.90 9.32
C GLY A 50 -11.98 -5.52 8.87
N HIS A 51 -10.94 -5.78 9.67
CA HIS A 51 -9.54 -5.56 9.26
C HIS A 51 -9.14 -6.44 8.07
N CYS A 52 -9.43 -7.74 8.13
CA CYS A 52 -9.16 -8.69 7.04
C CYS A 52 -9.99 -8.40 5.77
N ASP A 53 -11.21 -7.89 5.91
CA ASP A 53 -12.08 -7.52 4.78
C ASP A 53 -11.60 -6.26 4.06
N ARG A 54 -10.83 -5.40 4.75
CA ARG A 54 -10.21 -4.23 4.12
C ARG A 54 -9.02 -4.63 3.25
N ALA A 55 -8.20 -5.59 3.70
CA ALA A 55 -7.11 -6.14 2.87
C ALA A 55 -7.64 -6.80 1.58
N LYS A 56 -8.71 -7.61 1.69
CA LYS A 56 -9.40 -8.20 0.53
C LYS A 56 -9.98 -7.17 -0.44
N ARG A 57 -10.32 -5.96 0.02
CA ARG A 57 -10.79 -4.87 -0.86
C ARG A 57 -9.69 -4.28 -1.74
N PHE A 58 -8.41 -4.46 -1.38
CA PHE A 58 -7.27 -3.92 -2.13
C PHE A 58 -6.69 -4.93 -3.13
N THR A 59 -6.82 -6.23 -2.88
CA THR A 59 -6.53 -7.31 -3.85
C THR A 59 -7.83 -7.68 -4.57
N ILE A 60 -8.20 -6.90 -5.57
CA ILE A 60 -9.23 -7.31 -6.54
C ILE A 60 -8.50 -7.66 -7.82
N ASP A 61 -8.65 -8.90 -8.27
CA ASP A 61 -8.05 -9.38 -9.50
C ASP A 61 -8.45 -8.51 -10.70
N ALA A 62 -7.50 -8.35 -11.63
CA ALA A 62 -7.76 -7.68 -12.88
C ALA A 62 -8.85 -8.45 -13.65
N LYS A 63 -9.96 -7.78 -13.97
CA LYS A 63 -11.05 -8.39 -14.75
C LYS A 63 -10.85 -8.20 -16.25
N TYR A 64 -10.19 -7.11 -16.64
CA TYR A 64 -9.99 -6.74 -18.03
C TYR A 64 -8.50 -6.51 -18.33
N ARG A 65 -8.07 -6.87 -19.54
CA ARG A 65 -6.72 -6.64 -20.05
C ARG A 65 -6.78 -6.09 -21.47
N ASP A 66 -5.95 -5.09 -21.74
CA ASP A 66 -5.74 -4.56 -23.08
C ASP A 66 -4.87 -5.53 -23.91
N PRO A 67 -5.36 -6.06 -25.05
CA PRO A 67 -4.56 -6.92 -25.92
C PRO A 67 -3.37 -6.20 -26.57
N ALA A 68 -3.42 -4.87 -26.71
CA ALA A 68 -2.37 -4.10 -27.36
C ALA A 68 -1.20 -3.77 -26.42
N THR A 69 -1.49 -3.30 -25.20
CA THR A 69 -0.47 -2.84 -24.25
C THR A 69 -0.25 -3.78 -23.06
N GLY A 70 -1.14 -4.76 -22.87
CA GLY A 70 -1.13 -5.63 -21.70
C GLY A 70 -1.61 -4.96 -20.40
N ALA A 71 -2.04 -3.70 -20.45
CA ALA A 71 -2.55 -2.98 -19.28
C ALA A 71 -3.80 -3.66 -18.70
N THR A 72 -3.89 -3.73 -17.37
CA THR A 72 -4.98 -4.42 -16.67
C THR A 72 -5.89 -3.46 -15.90
N TRP A 73 -7.18 -3.80 -15.81
CA TRP A 73 -8.15 -3.04 -15.04
C TRP A 73 -9.11 -3.97 -14.28
N SER A 74 -9.30 -3.70 -12.99
CA SER A 74 -10.18 -4.48 -12.11
C SER A 74 -11.68 -4.19 -12.32
N GLY A 75 -12.03 -3.24 -13.19
CA GLY A 75 -13.42 -2.82 -13.43
C GLY A 75 -13.97 -1.87 -12.36
N ARG A 76 -13.16 -1.46 -11.37
CA ARG A 76 -13.49 -0.42 -10.39
C ARG A 76 -12.65 0.84 -10.64
N GLY A 77 -13.22 2.01 -10.34
CA GLY A 77 -12.57 3.31 -10.53
C GLY A 77 -12.70 3.88 -11.94
N ARG A 78 -11.83 4.84 -12.29
CA ARG A 78 -11.86 5.51 -13.61
C ARG A 78 -11.60 4.50 -14.72
N THR A 79 -12.54 4.38 -15.64
CA THR A 79 -12.42 3.54 -16.83
C THR A 79 -11.23 3.99 -17.68
N PRO A 80 -10.27 3.10 -17.98
CA PRO A 80 -9.15 3.42 -18.87
C PRO A 80 -9.62 3.73 -20.30
N ALA A 81 -8.86 4.56 -21.01
CA ALA A 81 -9.21 4.99 -22.37
C ALA A 81 -9.30 3.83 -23.38
N TRP A 82 -8.54 2.74 -23.17
CA TRP A 82 -8.51 1.59 -24.08
C TRP A 82 -9.78 0.72 -24.06
N ILE A 83 -10.55 0.75 -22.96
CA ILE A 83 -11.84 0.05 -22.84
C ILE A 83 -13.05 1.00 -22.84
N ALA A 84 -12.82 2.32 -22.67
CA ALA A 84 -13.89 3.31 -22.67
C ALA A 84 -14.60 3.35 -24.04
N GLY A 85 -15.93 3.16 -24.04
CA GLY A 85 -16.75 3.20 -25.26
C GLY A 85 -16.66 1.97 -26.16
N ARG A 86 -15.92 0.92 -25.76
CA ARG A 86 -15.83 -0.36 -26.49
C ARG A 86 -16.58 -1.47 -25.75
N ASP A 87 -16.84 -2.57 -26.44
CA ASP A 87 -17.41 -3.75 -25.79
C ASP A 87 -16.40 -4.35 -24.81
N ARG A 88 -16.79 -4.36 -23.53
CA ARG A 88 -15.96 -4.81 -22.41
C ARG A 88 -15.72 -6.32 -22.45
N ALA A 89 -16.60 -7.07 -23.11
CA ALA A 89 -16.46 -8.51 -23.27
C ALA A 89 -15.20 -8.91 -24.07
N ALA A 90 -14.75 -8.06 -24.99
CA ALA A 90 -13.55 -8.30 -25.80
C ALA A 90 -12.24 -8.19 -25.00
N PHE A 91 -12.27 -7.53 -23.84
CA PHE A 91 -11.10 -7.29 -22.99
C PHE A 91 -11.12 -8.14 -21.73
N LEU A 92 -12.11 -9.02 -21.57
CA LEU A 92 -12.27 -9.83 -20.36
C LEU A 92 -11.15 -10.88 -20.30
N ILE A 93 -10.44 -10.93 -19.17
CA ILE A 93 -9.50 -12.01 -18.90
C ILE A 93 -10.35 -13.26 -18.65
N ARG A 94 -10.33 -14.20 -19.59
CA ARG A 94 -10.87 -15.55 -19.39
C ARG A 94 -9.75 -16.38 -18.75
N GLU A 95 -9.95 -16.81 -17.52
CA GLU A 95 -9.12 -17.86 -16.89
C GLU A 95 -9.20 -19.16 -17.70
#